data_AF-A0A927JJI3-F1
#
_entry.id   AF-A0A927JJI3-F1
#
_cell.length_a   1.000
_cell.length_b   1.000
_cell.length_c   1.000
_cell.angle_alpha   90.00
_cell.angle_beta   90.00
_cell.angle_gamma   90.00
#
_symmetry.space_group_name_H-M   'P 1'
#
loop_
_entity.id
_entity.type
_entity.pdbx_description
1 polymer ?
#
loop_
_entity_poly.entity_id
_entity_poly.type
_entity_poly.pdbx_seq_one_letter_code
_entity_poly.pdbx_strand_id
1 'polypeptide(L)'
;MNFFSRMSPWRAYKDLRAFLATRERYELRFLALAMAVTGCLVYAFVHDSHVEPEYKREIVYVEQWSADRTDAQIRAQQAIDAPIKAKRMAEMQAARDKQQAAFKRADDQLTRWGL
;
A
#
# COMPACT_ATOMS: atom_id res chain seq x y z
N MET A 1 -24.13 -35.99 -10.20
CA MET A 1 -23.38 -35.13 -9.24
C MET A 1 -24.37 -34.59 -8.22
N ASN A 2 -24.47 -35.20 -7.02
CA ASN A 2 -25.49 -34.85 -6.02
C ASN A 2 -24.87 -34.52 -4.64
N PHE A 3 -23.62 -34.04 -4.63
CA PHE A 3 -22.87 -33.74 -3.41
C PHE A 3 -23.41 -32.49 -2.70
N PHE A 4 -23.72 -31.45 -3.47
CA PHE A 4 -24.20 -30.17 -2.94
C PHE A 4 -25.66 -30.19 -2.47
N SER A 5 -26.50 -31.12 -2.94
CA SER A 5 -27.89 -31.23 -2.46
C SER A 5 -28.01 -31.83 -1.05
N ARG A 6 -26.95 -32.51 -0.57
CA ARG A 6 -26.86 -33.05 0.79
C ARG A 6 -26.30 -32.04 1.78
N MET A 7 -25.57 -31.02 1.30
CA MET A 7 -25.07 -29.93 2.12
C MET A 7 -26.11 -28.80 2.14
N SER A 8 -26.88 -28.74 3.23
CA SER A 8 -27.80 -27.63 3.49
C SER A 8 -27.11 -26.61 4.41
N PRO A 9 -26.75 -25.41 3.90
CA PRO A 9 -26.15 -24.36 4.72
C PRO A 9 -27.04 -23.95 5.90
N TRP A 10 -28.36 -24.03 5.69
CA TRP A 10 -29.35 -23.73 6.70
C TRP A 10 -29.34 -24.73 7.86
N ARG A 11 -29.19 -26.03 7.55
CA ARG A 11 -29.04 -27.06 8.59
C ARG A 11 -27.73 -26.88 9.37
N ALA A 12 -26.64 -26.58 8.67
CA ALA A 12 -25.33 -26.33 9.31
C ALA A 12 -25.38 -25.11 10.26
N TYR A 13 -26.04 -24.02 9.87
CA TYR A 13 -26.21 -22.86 10.75
C TYR A 13 -27.05 -23.18 11.99
N LYS A 14 -28.17 -23.91 11.83
CA LYS A 14 -29.00 -24.32 12.96
C LYS A 14 -28.25 -25.24 13.93
N ASP A 15 -27.43 -26.15 13.40
CA ASP A 15 -26.60 -27.06 14.17
C ASP A 15 -25.51 -26.30 14.95
N LEU A 16 -24.80 -25.39 14.27
CA LEU A 16 -23.81 -24.51 14.90
C LEU A 16 -24.44 -23.67 16.01
N ARG A 17 -25.62 -23.10 15.78
CA ARG A 17 -26.34 -22.31 16.80
C ARG A 17 -26.74 -23.17 18.00
N ALA A 18 -27.20 -24.40 17.76
CA ALA A 18 -27.54 -25.34 18.82
C ALA A 18 -26.31 -25.73 19.65
N PHE A 19 -25.18 -26.00 18.98
CA PHE A 19 -23.91 -26.28 19.62
C PHE A 19 -23.38 -25.11 20.44
N LEU A 20 -23.46 -23.88 19.94
CA LEU A 20 -23.02 -22.69 20.68
C LEU A 20 -23.93 -22.40 21.88
N ALA A 21 -25.20 -22.80 21.83
CA ALA A 21 -26.15 -22.62 22.94
C ALA A 21 -25.89 -23.56 24.12
N THR A 22 -25.16 -24.67 23.93
CA THR A 22 -24.78 -25.59 25.01
C THR A 22 -23.47 -25.22 25.70
N ARG A 23 -22.76 -24.20 25.21
CA ARG A 23 -21.46 -23.75 25.73
C ARG A 23 -21.60 -22.71 26.83
N GLU A 24 -20.59 -22.67 27.68
CA GLU A 24 -20.52 -21.72 28.77
C GLU A 24 -20.28 -20.29 28.28
N ARG A 25 -20.78 -19.31 29.04
CA ARG A 25 -20.74 -17.89 28.64
C ARG A 25 -19.31 -17.36 28.43
N TYR A 26 -18.34 -17.88 29.16
CA TYR A 26 -16.94 -17.44 29.03
C TYR A 26 -16.28 -17.97 27.74
N GLU A 27 -16.65 -19.16 27.27
CA GLU A 27 -16.11 -19.74 26.03
C GLU A 27 -16.50 -18.90 24.82
N LEU A 28 -17.74 -18.38 24.79
CA LEU A 28 -18.21 -17.47 23.76
C LEU A 28 -17.45 -16.14 23.76
N ARG A 29 -17.05 -15.63 24.94
CA ARG A 29 -16.23 -14.41 25.05
C ARG A 29 -14.83 -14.64 24.51
N PHE A 30 -14.21 -15.78 24.81
CA PHE A 30 -12.90 -16.13 24.25
C PHE A 30 -12.96 -16.34 22.73
N LEU A 31 -14.02 -16.98 22.23
CA LEU A 31 -14.26 -17.10 20.79
C LEU A 31 -14.36 -15.72 20.13
N ALA A 32 -15.17 -14.82 20.70
CA ALA A 32 -15.32 -13.46 20.19
C ALA A 32 -13.97 -12.71 20.19
N LEU A 33 -13.18 -12.83 21.25
CA LEU A 33 -11.85 -12.22 21.33
C LEU A 33 -10.89 -12.78 20.28
N ALA A 34 -10.87 -14.09 20.09
CA ALA A 34 -10.02 -14.74 19.09
C ALA A 34 -10.38 -14.30 17.65
N MET A 35 -11.69 -14.22 17.34
CA MET A 35 -12.15 -13.68 16.05
C MET A 35 -11.82 -12.20 15.90
N ALA A 36 -11.89 -11.41 16.97
CA ALA A 36 -11.56 -9.99 16.93
C ALA A 36 -10.07 -9.76 16.65
N VAL A 37 -9.18 -10.49 17.33
CA VAL A 37 -7.73 -10.36 17.13
C VAL A 37 -7.34 -10.80 15.71
N THR A 38 -7.82 -11.96 15.27
CA THR A 38 -7.54 -12.46 13.91
C THR A 38 -8.13 -11.56 12.84
N GLY A 39 -9.38 -11.11 13.01
CA GLY A 39 -10.04 -10.17 12.13
C GLY A 39 -9.32 -8.82 12.06
N CYS A 40 -8.80 -8.33 13.19
CA CYS A 40 -8.02 -7.09 13.25
C CYS A 40 -6.72 -7.20 12.43
N LEU A 41 -6.00 -8.32 12.54
CA LEU A 41 -4.80 -8.55 11.73
C LEU A 41 -5.12 -8.59 10.24
N VAL A 42 -6.14 -9.36 9.84
CA VAL A 42 -6.58 -9.42 8.44
C VAL A 42 -7.01 -8.04 7.93
N TYR A 43 -7.75 -7.28 8.75
CA TYR A 43 -8.17 -5.93 8.41
C TYR A 43 -6.97 -4.99 8.22
N ALA A 44 -5.97 -5.05 9.09
CA ALA A 44 -4.76 -4.24 8.98
C ALA A 44 -4.03 -4.51 7.65
N PHE A 45 -3.87 -5.79 7.28
CA PHE A 45 -3.29 -6.15 5.99
C PHE A 45 -4.13 -5.67 4.81
N VAL A 46 -5.45 -5.86 4.85
CA VAL A 46 -6.35 -5.41 3.77
C VAL A 46 -6.29 -3.89 3.61
N HIS A 47 -6.26 -3.15 4.72
CA HIS A 47 -6.18 -1.68 4.71
C HIS A 47 -4.83 -1.19 4.15
N ASP A 48 -3.74 -1.85 4.52
CA ASP A 48 -2.38 -1.48 4.09
C ASP A 48 -2.06 -1.95 2.66
N SER A 49 -2.73 -3.00 2.17
CA SER A 49 -2.45 -3.64 0.87
C SER A 49 -2.90 -2.85 -0.37
N HIS A 50 -3.03 -1.53 -0.29
CA HIS A 50 -3.20 -0.66 -1.47
C HIS A 50 -1.87 -0.56 -2.24
N VAL A 51 -1.49 -1.64 -2.91
CA VAL A 51 -0.35 -1.67 -3.83
C VAL A 51 -0.81 -1.04 -5.13
N GLU A 52 -0.31 0.17 -5.45
CA GLU A 52 -0.47 0.70 -6.82
C GLU A 52 0.05 -0.35 -7.80
N PRO A 53 -0.69 -0.70 -8.87
CA PRO A 53 -0.20 -1.65 -9.86
C PRO A 53 1.14 -1.15 -10.41
N GLU A 54 2.19 -1.92 -10.12
CA GLU A 54 3.60 -1.52 -10.23
C GLU A 54 4.05 -1.24 -11.67
N TYR A 55 3.26 -1.63 -12.67
CA TYR A 55 3.64 -1.46 -14.07
C TYR A 55 2.89 -0.33 -14.78
N LYS A 56 3.36 0.91 -14.58
CA LYS A 56 3.16 1.98 -15.56
C LYS A 56 4.32 1.90 -16.55
N ARG A 57 4.01 1.60 -17.82
CA ARG A 57 5.02 1.57 -18.89
C ARG A 57 5.52 3.00 -19.14
N GLU A 58 6.57 3.41 -18.43
CA GLU A 58 7.25 4.68 -18.66
C GLU A 58 8.11 4.52 -19.93
N ILE A 59 7.47 4.72 -21.09
CA ILE A 59 8.21 4.76 -22.35
C ILE A 59 8.96 6.09 -22.38
N VAL A 60 10.21 6.07 -21.90
CA VAL A 60 11.13 7.19 -22.05
C VAL A 60 11.54 7.26 -23.53
N TYR A 61 10.86 8.11 -24.29
CA TYR A 61 11.28 8.44 -25.63
C TYR A 61 12.57 9.26 -25.54
N VAL A 62 13.68 8.68 -25.99
CA VAL A 62 14.91 9.44 -26.17
C VAL A 62 14.70 10.31 -27.39
N GLU A 63 14.75 11.63 -27.21
CA GLU A 63 14.69 12.57 -28.32
C GLU A 63 15.92 12.35 -29.22
N GLN A 64 15.68 11.97 -30.48
CA GLN A 64 16.72 11.87 -31.49
C GLN A 64 17.03 13.27 -32.00
N TRP A 65 18.25 13.73 -31.72
CA TRP A 65 18.73 15.03 -32.21
C TRP A 65 19.35 14.86 -33.59
N SER A 66 18.98 15.73 -34.53
CA SER A 66 19.60 15.77 -35.87
C SER A 66 21.09 16.13 -35.75
N ALA A 67 21.95 15.47 -36.54
CA ALA A 67 23.38 15.79 -36.59
C ALA A 67 23.66 17.21 -37.10
N ASP A 68 22.75 17.78 -37.89
CA ASP A 68 22.91 19.11 -38.52
C ASP A 68 22.43 20.28 -37.63
N ARG A 69 22.23 20.06 -36.33
CA ARG A 69 21.74 21.09 -35.42
C ARG A 69 22.78 22.18 -35.19
N THR A 70 22.32 23.43 -35.12
CA THR A 70 23.20 24.57 -34.85
C THR A 70 23.28 24.89 -33.35
N ASP A 71 24.40 25.44 -32.89
CA ASP A 71 24.61 25.87 -31.50
C ASP A 71 23.52 26.84 -31.00
N ALA A 72 22.98 27.68 -31.88
CA ALA A 72 21.90 28.60 -31.54
C ALA A 72 20.61 27.84 -31.17
N GLN A 73 20.28 26.77 -31.90
CA GLN A 73 19.12 25.92 -31.61
C GLN A 73 19.32 25.14 -30.31
N ILE A 74 20.55 24.71 -30.01
CA ILE A 74 20.89 24.04 -28.75
C ILE A 74 20.65 24.97 -27.56
N ARG A 75 21.17 26.21 -27.61
CA ARG A 75 21.00 27.18 -26.52
C ARG A 75 19.54 27.59 -26.31
N ALA A 76 18.79 27.75 -27.39
CA ALA A 76 17.36 28.05 -27.31
C ALA A 76 16.59 26.92 -26.61
N GLN A 77 16.85 25.66 -26.96
CA GLN A 77 16.21 24.51 -26.30
C GLN A 77 16.63 24.38 -24.83
N GLN A 78 17.92 24.57 -24.53
CA GLN A 78 18.41 24.51 -23.15
C GLN A 78 17.76 25.57 -22.25
N ALA A 79 17.48 26.77 -22.78
CA ALA A 79 16.78 27.80 -22.03
C ALA A 79 15.34 27.38 -21.64
N ILE A 80 14.70 26.55 -22.46
CA ILE A 80 13.36 25.99 -22.20
C ILE A 80 13.45 24.80 -21.23
N ASP A 81 14.42 23.92 -21.41
CA ASP A 81 14.56 22.69 -20.62
C ASP A 81 15.10 22.94 -19.21
N ALA A 82 15.98 23.93 -19.03
CA ALA A 82 16.60 24.26 -17.75
C ALA A 82 15.59 24.50 -16.62
N PRO A 83 14.55 25.35 -16.77
CA PRO A 83 13.57 25.54 -15.71
C PRO A 83 12.72 24.29 -15.45
N ILE A 84 12.41 23.49 -16.48
CA ILE A 84 11.65 22.24 -16.33
C ILE A 84 12.45 21.23 -15.51
N LYS A 85 13.73 21.06 -15.84
CA LYS A 85 14.66 20.20 -15.08
C LYS A 85 14.84 20.69 -13.65
N ALA A 86 15.00 22.00 -13.44
CA ALA A 86 15.14 22.58 -12.11
C ALA A 86 13.92 22.30 -11.22
N LYS A 87 12.69 22.46 -11.76
CA LYS A 87 11.45 22.13 -11.03
C LYS A 87 11.38 20.66 -10.65
N ARG A 88 11.65 19.75 -11.60
CA ARG A 88 11.65 18.30 -11.34
C ARG A 88 12.67 17.91 -10.27
N MET A 89 13.87 18.48 -10.33
CA MET A 89 14.91 18.25 -9.32
C MET A 89 14.48 18.76 -7.94
N ALA A 90 13.86 19.94 -7.88
CA ALA A 90 13.36 20.50 -6.63
C ALA A 90 12.24 19.66 -6.01
N GLU A 91 11.30 19.15 -6.82
CA GLU A 91 10.23 18.24 -6.38
C GLU A 91 10.80 16.94 -5.82
N MET A 92 11.76 16.32 -6.53
CA MET A 92 12.42 15.11 -6.05
C MET A 92 13.19 15.35 -4.75
N GLN A 93 13.89 16.47 -4.64
CA GLN A 93 14.61 16.81 -3.42
C GLN A 93 13.65 17.04 -2.24
N ALA A 94 12.57 17.79 -2.46
CA ALA A 94 11.56 18.02 -1.43
C ALA A 94 10.88 16.71 -0.97
N ALA A 95 10.64 15.76 -1.87
CA ALA A 95 10.13 14.44 -1.52
C ALA A 95 11.13 13.64 -0.66
N ARG A 96 12.42 13.65 -1.03
CA ARG A 96 13.49 13.01 -0.26
C ARG A 96 13.64 13.63 1.13
N ASP A 97 13.66 14.96 1.23
CA ASP A 97 13.79 15.66 2.50
C ASP A 97 12.60 15.37 3.43
N LYS A 98 11.37 15.28 2.88
CA LYS A 98 10.18 14.88 3.65
C LYS A 98 10.31 13.45 4.19
N GLN A 99 10.76 12.51 3.36
CA GLN A 99 10.97 11.12 3.80
C GLN A 99 12.05 11.04 4.89
N GLN A 100 13.20 11.69 4.67
CA GLN A 100 14.27 11.74 5.66
C GLN A 100 13.81 12.36 6.98
N ALA A 101 13.03 13.45 6.92
CA ALA A 101 12.47 14.07 8.13
C ALA A 101 11.48 13.15 8.85
N ALA A 102 10.66 12.39 8.13
CA ALA A 102 9.75 11.41 8.72
C ALA A 102 10.51 10.27 9.42
N PHE A 103 11.53 9.73 8.77
CA PHE A 103 12.39 8.70 9.37
C PHE A 103 13.16 9.23 10.58
N LYS A 104 13.71 10.44 10.51
CA LYS A 104 14.38 11.05 11.65
C LYS A 104 13.45 11.23 12.85
N ARG A 105 12.21 11.68 12.62
CA ARG A 105 11.21 11.78 13.71
C ARG A 105 10.88 10.43 14.33
N ALA A 106 10.80 9.37 13.52
CA ALA A 106 10.59 8.03 14.03
C ALA A 106 11.79 7.55 14.86
N ASP A 107 13.00 7.77 14.37
CA ASP A 107 14.26 7.44 15.04
C ASP A 107 14.41 8.18 16.39
N ASP A 108 14.12 9.48 16.41
CA ASP A 108 14.12 10.29 17.64
C ASP A 108 13.09 9.77 18.67
N GLN A 109 11.95 9.24 18.22
CA GLN A 109 10.93 8.64 19.10
C GLN A 109 11.38 7.29 19.67
N LEU A 110 11.99 6.43 18.85
CA LEU A 110 12.54 5.15 19.28
C LEU A 110 13.66 5.34 20.31
N THR A 111 14.60 6.25 20.01
CA THR A 111 15.69 6.64 20.91
C THR A 111 15.15 7.14 22.25
N ARG A 112 14.08 7.96 22.23
CA ARG A 112 13.42 8.44 23.46
C ARG A 112 12.79 7.32 24.28
N TRP A 113 12.31 6.26 23.63
CA TRP A 113 11.77 5.07 24.28
C TRP A 113 12.83 4.05 24.71
N GLY A 114 14.12 4.32 24.42
CA GLY A 114 15.24 3.46 24.76
C GLY A 114 15.33 2.19 23.91
N LEU A 115 14.74 2.22 22.72
CA LEU A 115 14.79 1.18 21.69
C LEU A 115 15.72 1.58 20.54
#